data_AF-A0A3B9HLT9-F1
#
_entry.id   AF-A0A3B9HLT9-F1
#
_cell.length_a   1.000
_cell.length_b   1.000
_cell.length_c   1.000
_cell.angle_alpha   90.00
_cell.angle_beta   90.00
_cell.angle_gamma   90.00
#
_symmetry.space_group_name_H-M   'P 1'
#
loop_
_entity.id
_entity.type
_entity.pdbx_description
1 polymer ?
#
loop_
_entity_poly.entity_id
_entity_poly.type
_entity_poly.pdbx_seq_one_letter_code
_entity_poly.pdbx_strand_id
1 'polypeptide(L)'
;MSEVNSSLSLANPHPANYNGTQKLGLALIAIGVLSLALAWVGIGKDQALYFFIAMLAGLMGGGLIYFYGTYGKLPAGIKNNRVFFSSIASRGALGWMLGIILTGFYISLYFFPKYLNGLISLFDPLSQLVRGKDSDQWFVYGTFYTIAVLVMGIKFMMKYRHNRYQLIRTSSVTFFQLILAWTLPIIMENLYNYGPYLSYFWPLDYDAIFPGSLS
;
A
#
# COMPACT_ATOMS: atom_id res chain seq x y z
N MET A 1 -1.88 -39.59 21.16
CA MET A 1 -1.55 -38.68 20.03
C MET A 1 -2.82 -38.47 19.25
N SER A 2 -3.33 -37.24 19.13
CA SER A 2 -4.51 -36.95 18.30
C SER A 2 -4.13 -37.06 16.83
N GLU A 3 -4.84 -37.90 16.07
CA GLU A 3 -4.60 -38.06 14.64
C GLU A 3 -4.86 -36.75 13.88
N VAL A 4 -3.86 -36.32 13.10
CA VAL A 4 -3.99 -35.18 12.18
C VAL A 4 -4.74 -35.69 10.96
N ASN A 5 -6.06 -35.59 11.00
CA ASN A 5 -6.91 -35.87 9.85
C ASN A 5 -6.76 -34.74 8.81
N SER A 6 -5.86 -34.93 7.85
CA SER A 6 -5.74 -34.06 6.67
C SER A 6 -6.98 -34.27 5.81
N SER A 7 -7.92 -33.33 5.81
CA SER A 7 -9.09 -33.46 4.95
C SER A 7 -8.69 -33.29 3.47
N LEU A 8 -8.97 -34.32 2.67
CA LEU A 8 -8.79 -34.35 1.20
C LEU A 8 -9.87 -33.56 0.44
N SER A 9 -10.63 -32.72 1.14
CA SER A 9 -11.75 -31.97 0.56
C SER A 9 -11.23 -30.80 -0.28
N LEU A 10 -11.55 -30.79 -1.57
CA LEU A 10 -11.42 -29.64 -2.46
C LEU A 10 -12.24 -28.43 -1.99
N ALA A 11 -13.31 -28.68 -1.23
CA ALA A 11 -14.10 -27.64 -0.57
C ALA A 11 -13.46 -27.26 0.77
N ASN A 12 -13.21 -25.96 0.97
CA ASN A 12 -12.68 -25.46 2.23
C ASN A 12 -13.67 -25.80 3.37
N PRO A 13 -13.30 -26.64 4.36
CA PRO A 13 -14.21 -27.07 5.41
C PRO A 13 -14.64 -25.91 6.33
N HIS A 14 -13.96 -24.76 6.26
CA HIS A 14 -14.29 -23.55 7.01
C HIS A 14 -14.41 -22.36 6.04
N PRO A 15 -15.53 -22.25 5.30
CA PRO A 15 -15.74 -21.12 4.41
C PRO A 15 -15.72 -19.81 5.21
N ALA A 16 -15.02 -18.81 4.69
CA ALA A 16 -15.00 -17.49 5.30
C ALA A 16 -16.40 -16.86 5.16
N ASN A 17 -17.15 -16.79 6.27
CA ASN A 17 -18.46 -16.16 6.31
C ASN A 17 -18.32 -14.63 6.35
N TYR A 18 -18.26 -14.01 5.17
CA TYR A 18 -18.18 -12.55 5.04
C TYR A 18 -19.54 -11.88 5.28
N ASN A 19 -19.55 -10.83 6.10
CA ASN A 19 -20.73 -10.00 6.28
C ASN A 19 -20.97 -9.07 5.07
N GLY A 20 -22.18 -8.48 4.97
CA GLY A 20 -22.53 -7.61 3.84
C GLY A 20 -21.57 -6.42 3.66
N THR A 21 -21.10 -5.83 4.76
CA THR A 21 -20.12 -4.73 4.74
C THR A 21 -18.77 -5.18 4.19
N GLN A 22 -18.29 -6.37 4.56
CA GLN A 22 -17.05 -6.94 4.02
C GLN A 22 -17.20 -7.25 2.53
N LYS A 23 -18.34 -7.78 2.09
CA LYS A 23 -18.61 -8.02 0.66
C LYS A 23 -18.61 -6.72 -0.14
N LEU A 24 -19.24 -5.66 0.37
CA LEU A 24 -19.20 -4.33 -0.23
C LEU A 24 -17.75 -3.81 -0.32
N GLY A 25 -16.99 -3.91 0.76
CA GLY A 25 -15.58 -3.52 0.78
C GLY A 25 -14.74 -4.30 -0.24
N LEU A 26 -14.92 -5.62 -0.34
CA LEU A 26 -14.25 -6.46 -1.33
C LEU A 26 -14.62 -6.09 -2.77
N ALA A 27 -15.89 -5.80 -3.04
CA ALA A 27 -16.34 -5.35 -4.35
C ALA A 27 -15.68 -4.02 -4.77
N LEU A 28 -15.61 -3.05 -3.85
CA LEU A 28 -14.92 -1.78 -4.09
C LEU A 28 -13.41 -1.97 -4.30
N ILE A 29 -12.76 -2.83 -3.53
CA ILE A 29 -11.35 -3.19 -3.74
C ILE A 29 -11.16 -3.80 -5.13
N ALA A 30 -12.04 -4.71 -5.56
CA ALA A 30 -11.98 -5.32 -6.88
C ALA A 30 -12.10 -4.28 -8.00
N ILE A 31 -12.97 -3.27 -7.85
CA ILE A 31 -13.07 -2.13 -8.78
C ILE A 31 -11.77 -1.33 -8.80
N GLY A 32 -11.16 -1.07 -7.64
CA GLY A 32 -9.87 -0.38 -7.55
C GLY A 32 -8.73 -1.14 -8.22
N VAL A 33 -8.64 -2.46 -8.02
CA VAL A 33 -7.68 -3.34 -8.70
C VAL A 33 -7.93 -3.40 -10.20
N LEU A 34 -9.20 -3.43 -10.62
CA LEU A 34 -9.55 -3.39 -12.04
C LEU A 34 -9.10 -2.06 -12.68
N SER A 35 -9.30 -0.93 -12.00
CA SER A 35 -8.80 0.38 -12.46
C SER A 35 -7.29 0.35 -12.67
N LEU A 36 -6.53 -0.23 -11.71
CA LEU A 36 -5.08 -0.40 -11.86
C LEU A 36 -4.69 -1.27 -13.06
N ALA A 37 -5.38 -2.40 -13.24
CA ALA A 37 -5.10 -3.32 -14.35
C ALA A 37 -5.37 -2.67 -15.70
N LEU A 38 -6.50 -1.94 -15.83
CA LEU A 38 -6.84 -1.19 -17.04
C LEU A 38 -5.82 -0.08 -17.32
N ALA A 39 -5.46 0.69 -16.29
CA ALA A 39 -4.45 1.74 -16.41
C ALA A 39 -3.08 1.18 -16.82
N TRP A 40 -2.69 0.01 -16.30
CA TRP A 40 -1.43 -0.63 -16.68
C TRP A 40 -1.38 -0.94 -18.18
N VAL A 41 -2.47 -1.39 -18.79
CA VAL A 41 -2.55 -1.65 -20.24
C VAL A 41 -2.63 -0.33 -21.05
N GLY A 42 -2.77 0.82 -20.39
CA GLY A 42 -2.83 2.15 -21.01
C GLY A 42 -4.25 2.66 -21.26
N ILE A 43 -5.27 1.94 -20.76
CA ILE A 43 -6.67 2.37 -20.85
C ILE A 43 -6.90 3.46 -19.80
N GLY A 44 -7.54 4.55 -20.21
CA GLY A 44 -7.89 5.65 -19.31
C GLY A 44 -6.81 6.74 -19.18
N LYS A 45 -5.79 6.74 -20.05
CA LYS A 45 -4.75 7.80 -20.08
C LYS A 45 -5.35 9.21 -20.22
N ASP A 46 -6.30 9.39 -21.12
CA ASP A 46 -6.98 10.68 -21.34
C ASP A 46 -7.91 11.06 -20.17
N GLN A 47 -8.23 10.10 -19.31
CA GLN A 47 -9.15 10.23 -18.18
C GLN A 47 -8.47 9.84 -16.87
N ALA A 48 -7.16 10.10 -16.76
CA ALA A 48 -6.31 9.64 -15.66
C ALA A 48 -6.89 10.03 -14.28
N LEU A 49 -7.49 11.22 -14.16
CA LEU A 49 -8.12 11.68 -12.92
C LEU A 49 -9.25 10.77 -12.44
N TYR A 50 -10.16 10.35 -13.34
CA TYR A 50 -11.28 9.49 -12.96
C TYR A 50 -10.80 8.09 -12.58
N PHE A 51 -9.83 7.54 -13.32
CA PHE A 51 -9.21 6.26 -12.99
C PHE A 51 -8.46 6.32 -11.66
N PHE A 52 -7.75 7.43 -11.40
CA PHE A 52 -7.06 7.67 -10.14
C PHE A 52 -8.03 7.73 -8.96
N ILE A 53 -9.12 8.48 -9.08
CA ILE A 53 -10.17 8.55 -8.06
C ILE A 53 -10.81 7.17 -7.84
N ALA A 54 -11.13 6.44 -8.91
CA ALA A 54 -11.69 5.09 -8.81
C ALA A 54 -10.73 4.12 -8.12
N MET A 55 -9.43 4.20 -8.44
CA MET A 55 -8.39 3.41 -7.79
C MET A 55 -8.29 3.76 -6.30
N LEU A 56 -8.21 5.04 -5.96
CA LEU A 56 -8.07 5.50 -4.59
C LEU A 56 -9.31 5.15 -3.76
N ALA A 57 -10.50 5.45 -4.25
CA ALA A 57 -11.76 5.12 -3.58
C ALA A 57 -11.96 3.60 -3.45
N GLY A 58 -11.61 2.84 -4.48
CA GLY A 58 -11.73 1.38 -4.47
C GLY A 58 -10.78 0.71 -3.47
N LEU A 59 -9.48 1.03 -3.54
CA LEU A 59 -8.47 0.39 -2.70
C LEU A 59 -8.49 0.93 -1.26
N MET A 60 -8.42 2.25 -1.08
CA MET A 60 -8.41 2.85 0.25
C MET A 60 -9.81 2.81 0.86
N GLY A 61 -10.83 3.34 0.17
CA GLY A 61 -12.20 3.35 0.66
C GLY A 61 -12.77 1.95 0.87
N GLY A 62 -12.64 1.06 -0.12
CA GLY A 62 -13.06 -0.34 0.00
C GLY A 62 -12.31 -1.09 1.11
N GLY A 63 -11.00 -0.83 1.27
CA GLY A 63 -10.19 -1.34 2.38
C GLY A 63 -10.71 -0.92 3.75
N LEU A 64 -11.01 0.37 3.93
CA LEU A 64 -11.56 0.90 5.18
C LEU A 64 -12.93 0.30 5.52
N ILE A 65 -13.81 0.16 4.51
CA ILE A 65 -15.12 -0.49 4.67
C ILE A 65 -14.94 -1.96 5.11
N TYR A 66 -14.01 -2.67 4.46
CA TYR A 66 -13.69 -4.05 4.83
C TYR A 66 -13.16 -4.16 6.27
N PHE A 67 -12.27 -3.26 6.68
CA PHE A 67 -11.75 -3.23 8.06
C PHE A 67 -12.83 -2.87 9.07
N TYR A 68 -13.73 -1.95 8.75
CA TYR A 68 -14.87 -1.63 9.59
C TYR A 68 -15.77 -2.85 9.81
N GLY A 69 -16.11 -3.56 8.73
CA GLY A 69 -16.87 -4.81 8.81
C GLY A 69 -16.16 -5.92 9.59
N THR A 70 -14.82 -5.90 9.65
CA THR A 70 -14.00 -6.92 10.32
C THR A 70 -13.74 -6.63 11.80
N TYR A 71 -13.41 -5.39 12.14
CA TYR A 71 -12.95 -5.00 13.48
C TYR A 71 -13.97 -4.15 14.25
N GLY A 72 -14.96 -3.55 13.58
CA GLY A 72 -15.88 -2.59 14.19
C GLY A 72 -16.74 -3.18 15.32
N LYS A 73 -17.08 -4.47 15.24
CA LYS A 73 -17.93 -5.19 16.22
C LYS A 73 -17.13 -6.12 17.15
N LEU A 74 -15.80 -6.10 17.09
CA LEU A 74 -15.00 -6.94 17.98
C LEU A 74 -14.99 -6.36 19.40
N PRO A 75 -15.09 -7.21 20.44
CA PRO A 75 -14.99 -6.76 21.82
C PRO A 75 -13.57 -6.28 22.14
N ALA A 76 -13.45 -5.50 23.21
CA ALA A 76 -12.17 -4.99 23.67
C ALA A 76 -11.17 -6.11 23.98
N GLY A 77 -9.89 -5.88 23.67
CA GLY A 77 -8.78 -6.79 23.94
C GLY A 77 -7.88 -7.04 22.74
N ILE A 78 -6.66 -7.52 23.00
CA ILE A 78 -5.71 -7.92 21.96
C ILE A 78 -6.02 -9.36 21.56
N LYS A 79 -6.68 -9.54 20.42
CA LYS A 79 -7.02 -10.87 19.91
C LYS A 79 -6.18 -11.23 18.69
N ASN A 80 -5.62 -12.44 18.72
CA ASN A 80 -5.01 -13.06 17.56
C ASN A 80 -6.09 -13.86 16.81
N ASN A 81 -6.69 -13.25 15.78
CA ASN A 81 -7.74 -13.87 14.97
C ASN A 81 -7.18 -14.91 14.00
N ARG A 82 -6.31 -15.81 14.48
CA ARG A 82 -5.69 -16.89 13.69
C ARG A 82 -5.07 -16.39 12.37
N VAL A 83 -4.48 -15.20 12.38
CA VAL A 83 -4.02 -14.51 11.15
C VAL A 83 -3.02 -15.35 10.37
N PHE A 84 -2.16 -16.10 11.07
CA PHE A 84 -1.16 -16.98 10.49
C PHE A 84 -1.74 -18.18 9.72
N PHE A 85 -3.00 -18.53 9.96
CA PHE A 85 -3.69 -19.62 9.24
C PHE A 85 -4.42 -19.14 7.98
N SER A 86 -4.42 -17.83 7.72
CA SER A 86 -4.99 -17.30 6.48
C SER A 86 -4.13 -17.69 5.28
N SER A 87 -4.74 -17.97 4.12
CA SER A 87 -4.01 -18.37 2.90
C SER A 87 -2.92 -17.37 2.46
N ILE A 88 -3.02 -16.10 2.86
CA ILE A 88 -2.02 -15.07 2.55
C ILE A 88 -0.80 -15.21 3.47
N ALA A 89 -1.01 -15.54 4.75
CA ALA A 89 0.06 -15.64 5.75
C ALA A 89 0.65 -17.06 5.90
N SER A 90 -0.08 -18.09 5.46
CA SER A 90 0.29 -19.51 5.61
C SER A 90 1.06 -20.08 4.41
N ARG A 91 1.68 -19.24 3.56
CA ARG A 91 2.28 -19.65 2.27
C ARG A 91 1.30 -20.37 1.33
N GLY A 92 0.00 -20.08 1.46
CA GLY A 92 -1.03 -20.60 0.56
C GLY A 92 -0.94 -19.96 -0.84
N ALA A 93 -1.78 -20.44 -1.77
CA ALA A 93 -1.74 -20.00 -3.17
C ALA A 93 -1.83 -18.48 -3.35
N LEU A 94 -2.69 -17.80 -2.59
CA LEU A 94 -2.82 -16.34 -2.62
C LEU A 94 -1.55 -15.62 -2.15
N GLY A 95 -0.82 -16.19 -1.18
CA GLY A 95 0.46 -15.64 -0.71
C GLY A 95 1.55 -15.73 -1.79
N TRP A 96 1.66 -16.87 -2.47
CA TRP A 96 2.59 -17.05 -3.60
C TRP A 96 2.27 -16.13 -4.78
N MET A 97 0.99 -16.05 -5.16
CA MET A 97 0.54 -15.14 -6.22
C MET A 97 0.90 -13.69 -5.91
N LEU A 98 0.60 -13.22 -4.69
CA LEU A 98 0.96 -11.88 -4.26
C LEU A 98 2.48 -11.66 -4.28
N GLY A 99 3.27 -12.63 -3.81
CA GLY A 99 4.73 -12.57 -3.83
C GLY A 99 5.29 -12.40 -5.24
N ILE A 100 4.84 -13.23 -6.19
CA ILE A 100 5.27 -13.16 -7.60
C ILE A 100 4.89 -11.81 -8.22
N ILE A 101 3.67 -11.34 -7.99
CA ILE A 101 3.19 -10.05 -8.53
C ILE A 101 4.04 -8.89 -7.98
N LEU A 102 4.30 -8.85 -6.67
CA LEU A 102 5.09 -7.79 -6.05
C LEU A 102 6.54 -7.80 -6.52
N THR A 103 7.16 -8.98 -6.62
CA THR A 103 8.53 -9.11 -7.15
C THR A 103 8.58 -8.71 -8.62
N GLY A 104 7.64 -9.16 -9.45
CA GLY A 104 7.58 -8.79 -10.86
C GLY A 104 7.35 -7.30 -11.08
N PHE A 105 6.48 -6.69 -10.26
CA PHE A 105 6.28 -5.23 -10.23
C PHE A 105 7.58 -4.51 -9.90
N TYR A 106 8.31 -4.95 -8.86
CA TYR A 106 9.57 -4.31 -8.45
C TYR A 106 10.68 -4.44 -9.50
N ILE A 107 10.81 -5.62 -10.14
CA ILE A 107 11.74 -5.81 -11.26
C ILE A 107 11.38 -4.89 -12.42
N SER A 108 10.09 -4.81 -12.78
CA SER A 108 9.62 -3.94 -13.87
C SER A 108 9.90 -2.46 -13.56
N LEU A 109 9.73 -2.06 -12.30
CA LEU A 109 9.98 -0.69 -11.86
C LEU A 109 11.45 -0.29 -11.99
N TYR A 110 12.38 -1.17 -11.62
CA TYR A 110 13.81 -0.87 -11.68
C TYR A 110 14.41 -1.04 -13.08
N PHE A 111 14.07 -2.12 -13.78
CA PHE A 111 14.77 -2.51 -15.00
C PHE A 111 14.00 -2.18 -16.28
N PHE A 112 12.66 -2.09 -16.20
CA PHE A 112 11.82 -1.91 -17.39
C PHE A 112 10.65 -0.93 -17.23
N PRO A 113 10.90 0.31 -16.79
CA PRO A 113 9.84 1.30 -16.54
C PRO A 113 8.89 1.56 -17.70
N LYS A 114 9.38 1.42 -18.94
CA LYS A 114 8.59 1.62 -20.15
C LYS A 114 7.30 0.79 -20.18
N TYR A 115 7.28 -0.38 -19.53
CA TYR A 115 6.09 -1.25 -19.45
C TYR A 115 5.12 -0.82 -18.34
N LEU A 116 5.49 0.16 -17.51
CA LEU A 116 4.65 0.75 -16.47
C LEU A 116 4.12 2.12 -16.86
N ASN A 117 4.41 2.65 -18.06
CA ASN A 117 4.01 3.99 -18.47
C ASN A 117 2.50 4.28 -18.30
N GLY A 118 1.64 3.32 -18.62
CA GLY A 118 0.19 3.46 -18.39
C GLY A 118 -0.14 3.63 -16.91
N LEU A 119 0.48 2.81 -16.06
CA LEU A 119 0.35 2.90 -14.61
C LEU A 119 0.97 4.18 -14.03
N ILE A 120 2.09 4.65 -14.59
CA ILE A 120 2.74 5.91 -14.17
C ILE A 120 1.83 7.08 -14.49
N SER A 121 1.27 7.12 -15.71
CA SER A 121 0.38 8.20 -16.14
C SER A 121 -0.93 8.31 -15.33
N LEU A 122 -1.35 7.20 -14.70
CA LEU A 122 -2.48 7.22 -13.77
C LEU A 122 -2.27 8.20 -12.61
N PHE A 123 -1.02 8.40 -12.19
CA PHE A 123 -0.66 9.27 -11.07
C PHE A 123 -0.34 10.71 -11.50
N ASP A 124 -0.37 11.02 -12.81
CA ASP A 124 -0.11 12.37 -13.32
C ASP A 124 -0.98 13.45 -12.65
N PRO A 125 -2.29 13.27 -12.43
CA PRO A 125 -3.12 14.29 -11.77
C PRO A 125 -2.63 14.63 -10.36
N LEU A 126 -2.18 13.61 -9.60
CA LEU A 126 -1.63 13.81 -8.26
C LEU A 126 -0.23 14.43 -8.34
N SER A 127 0.62 13.95 -9.24
CA SER A 127 1.97 14.49 -9.42
C SER A 127 1.94 15.95 -9.85
N GLN A 128 1.05 16.32 -10.77
CA GLN A 128 0.85 17.70 -11.18
C GLN A 128 0.37 18.58 -10.03
N LEU A 129 -0.52 18.07 -9.16
CA LEU A 129 -1.00 18.81 -7.99
C LEU A 129 0.11 19.06 -6.94
N VAL A 130 0.99 18.09 -6.72
CA VAL A 130 1.97 18.14 -5.61
C VAL A 130 3.36 18.61 -6.09
N ARG A 131 3.78 18.23 -7.30
CA ARG A 131 5.09 18.49 -7.91
C ARG A 131 5.07 19.46 -9.09
N GLY A 132 3.92 19.70 -9.70
CA GLY A 132 3.82 20.53 -10.92
C GLY A 132 4.51 19.93 -12.15
N LYS A 133 4.70 18.60 -12.17
CA LYS A 133 5.27 17.86 -13.29
C LYS A 133 4.66 16.45 -13.39
N ASP A 134 4.87 15.81 -14.54
CA ASP A 134 4.38 14.46 -14.81
C ASP A 134 4.94 13.44 -13.82
N SER A 135 4.19 12.37 -13.59
CA SER A 135 4.58 11.32 -12.67
C SER A 135 5.78 10.54 -13.22
N ASP A 136 6.61 10.06 -12.30
CA ASP A 136 7.67 9.12 -12.61
C ASP A 136 7.49 7.83 -11.81
N GLN A 137 8.29 6.81 -12.14
CA GLN A 137 8.23 5.51 -11.48
C GLN A 137 8.45 5.59 -9.94
N TRP A 138 9.27 6.54 -9.49
CA TRP A 138 9.64 6.70 -8.09
C TRP A 138 8.53 7.39 -7.30
N PHE A 139 7.88 8.37 -7.91
CA PHE A 139 6.69 9.01 -7.37
C PHE A 139 5.54 8.01 -7.22
N VAL A 140 5.31 7.16 -8.23
CA VAL A 140 4.32 6.07 -8.15
C VAL A 140 4.67 5.09 -7.04
N TYR A 141 5.92 4.63 -6.97
CA TYR A 141 6.39 3.75 -5.90
C TYR A 141 6.17 4.36 -4.50
N GLY A 142 6.62 5.60 -4.30
CA GLY A 142 6.48 6.31 -3.03
C GLY A 142 5.03 6.53 -2.66
N THR A 143 4.18 6.92 -3.62
CA THR A 143 2.75 7.15 -3.38
C THR A 143 2.02 5.86 -3.02
N PHE A 144 2.27 4.76 -3.74
CA PHE A 144 1.71 3.45 -3.39
C PHE A 144 2.12 3.01 -1.99
N TYR A 145 3.40 3.19 -1.64
CA TYR A 145 3.90 2.85 -0.31
C TYR A 145 3.21 3.68 0.77
N THR A 146 3.07 4.99 0.58
CA THR A 146 2.38 5.89 1.50
C THR A 146 0.91 5.50 1.68
N ILE A 147 0.19 5.21 0.59
CA ILE A 147 -1.20 4.73 0.66
C ILE A 147 -1.27 3.41 1.44
N ALA A 148 -0.36 2.46 1.16
CA ALA A 148 -0.33 1.18 1.85
C ALA A 148 -0.09 1.35 3.36
N VAL A 149 0.84 2.22 3.76
CA VAL A 149 1.10 2.52 5.17
C VAL A 149 -0.10 3.21 5.83
N LEU A 150 -0.76 4.15 5.16
CA LEU A 150 -1.96 4.81 5.69
C LEU A 150 -3.12 3.81 5.90
N VAL A 151 -3.43 3.01 4.90
CA VAL A 151 -4.50 1.99 4.94
C VAL A 151 -4.21 0.96 6.04
N MET A 152 -2.98 0.46 6.12
CA MET A 152 -2.57 -0.52 7.13
C MET A 152 -2.45 0.09 8.52
N GLY A 153 -2.06 1.36 8.63
CA GLY A 153 -2.06 2.14 9.87
C GLY A 153 -3.47 2.25 10.43
N ILE A 154 -4.45 2.63 9.59
CA ILE A 154 -5.85 2.71 10.00
C ILE A 154 -6.38 1.33 10.40
N LYS A 155 -6.09 0.28 9.63
CA LYS A 155 -6.43 -1.12 10.01
C LYS A 155 -5.93 -1.46 11.40
N PHE A 156 -4.68 -1.14 11.70
CA PHE A 156 -4.06 -1.43 12.98
C PHE A 156 -4.70 -0.59 14.09
N MET A 157 -4.95 0.70 13.86
CA MET A 157 -5.66 1.55 14.81
C MET A 157 -7.07 1.01 15.13
N MET A 158 -7.81 0.55 14.13
CA MET A 158 -9.13 -0.07 14.33
C MET A 158 -9.04 -1.37 15.14
N LYS A 159 -8.05 -2.23 14.82
CA LYS A 159 -7.82 -3.50 15.51
C LYS A 159 -7.42 -3.30 16.97
N TYR A 160 -6.64 -2.26 17.28
CA TYR A 160 -6.09 -1.99 18.61
C TYR A 160 -6.70 -0.73 19.27
N ARG A 161 -7.92 -0.34 18.87
CA ARG A 161 -8.62 0.89 19.32
C ARG A 161 -8.75 1.07 20.83
N HIS A 162 -8.61 -0.01 21.61
CA HIS A 162 -8.71 0.01 23.07
C HIS A 162 -7.35 0.14 23.78
N ASN A 163 -6.22 0.17 23.05
CA ASN A 163 -4.89 0.31 23.61
C ASN A 163 -4.25 1.63 23.17
N ARG A 164 -4.17 2.59 24.10
CA ARG A 164 -3.61 3.94 23.86
C ARG A 164 -2.17 3.90 23.33
N TYR A 165 -1.33 3.02 23.87
CA TYR A 165 0.06 2.88 23.42
C TYR A 165 0.14 2.47 21.95
N GLN A 166 -0.66 1.48 21.53
CA GLN A 166 -0.66 1.02 20.14
C GLN A 166 -1.20 2.09 19.18
N LEU A 167 -2.19 2.88 19.60
CA LEU A 167 -2.68 4.02 18.82
C LEU A 167 -1.58 5.07 18.62
N ILE A 168 -0.95 5.53 19.70
CA ILE A 168 0.10 6.57 19.63
C ILE A 168 1.28 6.09 18.79
N ARG A 169 1.74 4.85 18.99
CA ARG A 169 2.82 4.25 18.20
C ARG A 169 2.49 4.23 16.70
N THR A 170 1.28 3.80 16.35
CA THR A 170 0.87 3.69 14.94
C THR A 170 0.68 5.06 14.31
N SER A 171 0.07 6.01 15.03
CA SER A 171 -0.06 7.39 14.58
C SER A 171 1.29 8.04 14.34
N SER A 172 2.25 7.83 15.24
CA SER A 172 3.62 8.34 15.09
C SER A 172 4.28 7.79 13.83
N VAL A 173 4.31 6.46 13.66
CA VAL A 173 4.92 5.82 12.47
C VAL A 173 4.26 6.31 11.17
N THR A 174 2.93 6.39 11.15
CA THR A 174 2.18 6.82 9.97
C THR A 174 2.43 8.30 9.65
N PHE A 175 2.50 9.15 10.67
CA PHE A 175 2.78 10.58 10.55
C PHE A 175 4.18 10.83 9.99
N PHE A 176 5.21 10.24 10.60
CA PHE A 176 6.58 10.41 10.13
C PHE A 176 6.80 9.79 8.76
N GLN A 177 6.15 8.67 8.45
CA GLN A 177 6.20 8.11 7.10
C GLN A 177 5.59 9.05 6.06
N LEU A 178 4.42 9.62 6.33
CA LEU A 178 3.78 10.56 5.42
C LEU A 178 4.63 11.82 5.24
N ILE A 179 5.08 12.41 6.35
CA ILE A 179 5.73 13.72 6.31
C ILE A 179 7.19 13.62 5.90
N LEU A 180 7.99 12.80 6.57
CA LEU A 180 9.44 12.79 6.33
C LEU A 180 9.83 11.97 5.11
N ALA A 181 9.09 10.89 4.80
CA ALA A 181 9.50 9.99 3.72
C ALA A 181 8.81 10.27 2.38
N TRP A 182 7.64 10.93 2.38
CA TRP A 182 6.91 11.26 1.15
C TRP A 182 6.80 12.77 0.92
N THR A 183 6.20 13.51 1.85
CA THR A 183 5.94 14.95 1.67
C THR A 183 7.22 15.78 1.61
N LEU A 184 8.16 15.57 2.54
CA LEU A 184 9.38 16.37 2.64
C LEU A 184 10.28 16.24 1.40
N PRO A 185 10.61 15.03 0.89
CA PRO A 185 11.40 14.90 -0.34
C PRO A 185 10.75 15.59 -1.54
N ILE A 186 9.42 15.51 -1.65
CA ILE A 186 8.67 16.15 -2.73
C ILE A 186 8.75 17.67 -2.65
N ILE A 187 8.53 18.25 -1.46
CA ILE A 187 8.65 19.70 -1.25
C ILE A 187 10.08 20.17 -1.56
N MET A 188 11.09 19.43 -1.10
CA MET A 188 12.49 19.77 -1.33
C MET A 188 12.86 19.70 -2.81
N GLU A 189 12.37 18.70 -3.53
CA GLU A 189 12.54 18.59 -4.98
C GLU A 189 11.98 19.81 -5.72
N ASN A 190 10.78 20.28 -5.33
CA ASN A 190 10.16 21.46 -5.94
C ASN A 190 10.91 22.76 -5.64
N LEU A 191 11.46 22.91 -4.43
CA LEU A 191 12.12 24.15 -3.99
C LEU A 191 13.57 24.25 -4.49
N TYR A 192 14.29 23.13 -4.54
CA TYR A 192 15.75 23.13 -4.75
C TYR A 192 16.19 22.35 -6.01
N ASN A 193 15.27 21.79 -6.80
CA ASN A 193 15.58 20.87 -7.92
C ASN A 193 16.44 19.66 -7.53
N TYR A 194 16.57 19.39 -6.23
CA TYR A 194 17.29 18.27 -5.66
C TYR A 194 16.32 17.51 -4.76
N GLY A 195 16.24 16.19 -4.91
CA GLY A 195 15.40 15.32 -4.08
C GLY A 195 16.25 14.61 -3.02
N PRO A 196 16.64 15.29 -1.93
CA PRO A 196 17.38 14.64 -0.87
C PRO A 196 16.44 13.75 -0.08
N TYR A 197 16.40 12.46 -0.41
CA TYR A 197 15.84 11.51 0.53
C TYR A 197 16.77 11.51 1.75
N LEU A 198 16.24 11.81 2.94
CA LEU A 198 17.01 11.81 4.20
C LEU A 198 17.80 10.50 4.42
N SER A 199 17.31 9.40 3.84
CA SER A 199 17.98 8.10 3.84
C SER A 199 19.29 8.05 3.03
N TYR A 200 19.45 8.88 2.00
CA TYR A 200 20.72 9.02 1.28
C TYR A 200 21.73 9.81 2.12
N PHE A 201 21.28 10.83 2.85
CA PHE A 201 22.15 11.66 3.68
C PHE A 201 22.71 10.93 4.90
N TRP A 202 21.94 10.00 5.49
CA TRP A 202 22.35 9.33 6.72
C TRP A 202 22.04 7.83 6.68
N PRO A 203 23.03 6.91 6.68
CA PRO A 203 24.48 7.11 6.81
C PRO A 203 25.28 7.01 5.48
N LEU A 204 24.62 7.11 4.32
CA LEU A 204 25.22 6.70 3.03
C LEU A 204 26.05 7.79 2.34
N ASP A 205 25.73 9.08 2.50
CA ASP A 205 26.41 10.18 1.83
C ASP A 205 27.25 11.01 2.83
N TYR A 206 28.41 10.45 3.18
CA TYR A 206 29.36 11.08 4.10
C TYR A 206 29.88 12.41 3.54
N ASP A 207 29.99 12.52 2.21
CA ASP A 207 30.58 13.67 1.54
C ASP A 207 29.64 14.88 1.49
N ALA A 208 28.32 14.65 1.52
CA ALA A 208 27.34 15.73 1.66
C ALA A 208 27.33 16.38 3.06
N ILE A 209 27.82 15.70 4.09
CA ILE A 209 27.81 16.17 5.49
C ILE A 209 29.14 16.84 5.87
N PHE A 210 30.26 16.41 5.28
CA PHE A 210 31.59 16.92 5.61
C PHE A 210 32.20 17.68 4.43
N PRO A 211 32.28 19.02 4.48
CA PRO A 211 32.81 19.83 3.37
C PRO A 211 34.31 19.60 3.06
N GLY A 212 34.98 18.70 3.80
CA GLY A 212 36.39 18.34 3.62
C GLY A 212 36.65 17.22 2.61
N SER A 213 35.62 16.61 2.01
CA SER A 213 35.78 15.54 1.00
C SER A 213 35.41 15.95 -0.43
N LEU A 214 35.02 17.21 -0.65
CA LEU A 214 34.93 17.81 -1.97
C LEU A 214 36.34 18.31 -2.37
N SER A 215 37.17 17.42 -2.92
CA SER A 215 38.39 17.78 -3.63
C SER A 215 38.11 18.12 -5.08
#